data_AF-A0A8T6L9H1-F1
#
_entry.id   AF-A0A8T6L9H1-F1
#
_cell.length_a   1.000
_cell.length_b   1.000
_cell.length_c   1.000
_cell.angle_alpha   90.00
_cell.angle_beta   90.00
_cell.angle_gamma   90.00
#
_symmetry.space_group_name_H-M   'P 1'
#
loop_
_entity.id
_entity.type
_entity.pdbx_description
1 polymer ?
#
loop_
_entity_poly.entity_id
_entity_poly.type
_entity_poly.pdbx_seq_one_letter_code
_entity_poly.pdbx_strand_id
1 'polypeptide(L)'
;MKGAGGYSLRPLNLSEEDRRTLSSYARAVHAAGPNLTVVRTATGAAQRIALFLDRMGWKEVLATLSGDDTIFIATRNRSEQRALVGRLRREAGLSGSRNEGNA
;
A
#
# COMPACT_ATOMS: atom_id res chain seq x y z
N MET A 1 23.98 -5.15 -13.29
CA MET A 1 25.18 -5.69 -13.97
C MET A 1 24.98 -5.52 -15.47
N LYS A 2 25.92 -4.91 -16.19
CA LYS A 2 25.90 -4.83 -17.65
C LYS A 2 26.42 -6.15 -18.22
N GLY A 3 25.59 -6.84 -19.00
CA GLY A 3 25.99 -7.96 -19.85
C GLY A 3 25.65 -7.63 -21.30
N ALA A 4 26.32 -8.27 -22.26
CA ALA A 4 26.32 -7.94 -23.70
C ALA A 4 24.95 -8.05 -24.43
N GLY A 5 23.83 -8.24 -23.72
CA GLY A 5 22.48 -8.44 -24.27
C GLY A 5 21.43 -7.40 -23.84
N GLY A 6 21.85 -6.24 -23.32
CA GLY A 6 20.93 -5.18 -22.86
C GLY A 6 20.57 -5.28 -21.37
N TYR A 7 19.76 -4.32 -20.90
CA TYR A 7 19.28 -4.31 -19.51
C TYR A 7 18.09 -5.26 -19.35
N SER A 8 18.35 -6.46 -18.84
CA SER A 8 17.29 -7.29 -18.30
C SER A 8 17.04 -6.88 -16.85
N LEU A 9 15.84 -6.36 -16.56
CA LEU A 9 15.41 -6.14 -15.19
C LEU A 9 15.34 -7.50 -14.50
N ARG A 10 15.98 -7.60 -13.32
CA ARG A 10 15.89 -8.79 -12.48
C ARG A 10 14.40 -9.04 -12.19
N PRO A 11 13.88 -10.28 -12.35
CA PRO A 11 12.53 -10.56 -11.93
C PRO A 11 12.37 -10.16 -10.46
N LEU A 12 11.32 -9.40 -10.17
CA LEU A 12 11.02 -8.87 -8.84
C LEU A 12 10.58 -10.04 -7.95
N ASN A 13 11.53 -10.79 -7.43
CA ASN A 13 11.27 -11.69 -6.32
C ASN A 13 10.97 -10.83 -5.10
N LEU A 14 9.77 -10.97 -4.55
CA LEU A 14 9.38 -10.29 -3.32
C LEU A 14 10.38 -10.64 -2.23
N SER A 15 11.08 -9.63 -1.72
CA SER A 15 12.05 -9.83 -0.65
C SER A 15 11.33 -10.03 0.69
N GLU A 16 12.03 -10.59 1.67
CA GLU A 16 11.52 -10.62 3.05
C GLU A 16 11.35 -9.20 3.62
N GLU A 17 12.11 -8.23 3.09
CA GLU A 17 11.98 -6.80 3.41
C GLU A 17 10.66 -6.22 2.88
N ASP A 18 10.23 -6.62 1.67
CA ASP A 18 8.93 -6.23 1.12
C ASP A 18 7.82 -6.72 2.07
N ARG A 19 7.86 -7.99 2.51
CA ARG A 19 6.85 -8.56 3.43
C ARG A 19 6.68 -7.79 4.73
N ARG A 20 7.75 -7.20 5.26
CA ARG A 20 7.74 -6.44 6.52
C ARG A 20 7.43 -4.96 6.34
N THR A 21 7.35 -4.48 5.10
CA THR A 21 7.20 -3.05 4.81
C THR A 21 5.93 -2.48 5.43
N LEU A 22 4.77 -3.15 5.29
CA LEU A 22 3.52 -2.64 5.87
C LEU A 22 3.54 -2.67 7.41
N SER A 23 3.91 -3.78 8.03
CA SER A 23 3.94 -3.91 9.50
C SER A 23 4.96 -2.99 10.16
N SER A 24 6.05 -2.64 9.47
CA SER A 24 7.10 -1.77 10.01
C SER A 24 6.76 -0.29 9.89
N TYR A 25 6.07 0.11 8.80
CA TYR A 25 5.94 1.52 8.44
C TYR A 25 4.52 2.06 8.39
N ALA A 26 3.48 1.24 8.21
CA ALA A 26 2.11 1.72 8.21
C ALA A 26 1.64 2.02 9.64
N ARG A 27 1.03 3.20 9.83
CA ARG A 27 0.57 3.70 11.14
C ARG A 27 -0.93 3.75 11.25
N ALA A 28 -1.62 4.08 10.16
CA ALA A 28 -3.08 4.10 10.11
C ALA A 28 -3.60 3.88 8.69
N VAL A 29 -4.83 3.39 8.58
CA VAL A 29 -5.54 3.16 7.32
C VAL A 29 -6.95 3.73 7.44
N HIS A 30 -7.26 4.70 6.60
CA HIS A 30 -8.55 5.40 6.55
C HIS A 30 -9.22 5.21 5.20
N ALA A 31 -10.54 5.04 5.20
CA ALA A 31 -11.35 5.14 4.00
C ALA A 31 -11.80 6.60 3.82
N ALA A 32 -11.65 7.14 2.61
CA ALA A 32 -12.12 8.48 2.23
C ALA A 32 -13.09 8.34 1.05
N GLY A 33 -14.39 8.43 1.31
CA GLY A 33 -15.40 8.17 0.28
C GLY A 33 -15.38 6.71 -0.22
N PRO A 34 -15.91 6.43 -1.44
CA PRO A 34 -16.06 5.07 -1.95
C PRO A 34 -14.83 4.52 -2.71
N ASN A 35 -13.86 5.36 -3.07
CA ASN A 35 -12.80 4.99 -4.03
C ASN A 35 -11.39 5.33 -3.57
N LEU A 36 -11.23 5.96 -2.40
CA LEU A 36 -9.91 6.42 -1.93
C LEU A 36 -9.59 5.82 -0.57
N THR A 37 -8.43 5.20 -0.45
CA THR A 37 -7.86 4.77 0.82
C THR A 37 -6.65 5.62 1.14
N VAL A 38 -6.56 6.13 2.35
CA VAL A 38 -5.42 6.91 2.84
C VAL A 38 -4.65 6.08 3.86
N VAL A 39 -3.35 5.92 3.62
CA VAL A 39 -2.43 5.24 4.55
C VAL A 39 -1.47 6.27 5.11
N ARG A 40 -1.46 6.41 6.44
CA ARG A 40 -0.43 7.18 7.16
C ARG A 40 0.74 6.26 7.46
N THR A 41 1.95 6.75 7.26
CA THR A 41 3.19 5.97 7.41
C THR A 41 4.13 6.62 8.41
N ALA A 42 5.23 5.95 8.74
CA ALA A 42 6.38 6.62 9.34
C ALA A 42 6.92 7.70 8.36
N THR A 43 7.60 8.72 8.89
CA THR A 43 8.27 9.77 8.12
C THR A 43 9.17 9.17 7.05
N GLY A 44 9.10 9.71 5.83
CA GLY A 44 9.89 9.24 4.68
C GLY A 44 9.57 7.84 4.16
N ALA A 45 8.54 7.16 4.68
CA ALA A 45 8.26 5.76 4.33
C ALA A 45 7.16 5.58 3.28
N ALA A 46 6.46 6.65 2.88
CA ALA A 46 5.32 6.53 1.97
C ALA A 46 5.70 5.94 0.61
N GLN A 47 6.79 6.42 -0.01
CA GLN A 47 7.23 5.91 -1.30
C GLN A 47 7.64 4.43 -1.26
N ARG A 48 8.21 3.97 -0.14
CA ARG A 48 8.59 2.56 0.06
C ARG A 48 7.36 1.66 0.06
N ILE A 49 6.31 2.05 0.79
CA ILE A 49 5.05 1.28 0.79
C ILE A 49 4.37 1.34 -0.59
N ALA A 50 4.44 2.46 -1.31
CA ALA A 50 3.89 2.54 -2.67
C ALA A 50 4.58 1.54 -3.62
N LEU A 51 5.91 1.48 -3.60
CA LEU A 51 6.68 0.52 -4.39
C LEU A 51 6.34 -0.93 -4.02
N PHE A 52 6.14 -1.21 -2.73
CA PHE A 52 5.67 -2.51 -2.27
C PHE A 52 4.28 -2.86 -2.86
N LEU A 53 3.33 -1.92 -2.84
CA LEU A 53 1.98 -2.14 -3.39
C LEU A 53 2.03 -2.42 -4.90
N ASP A 54 2.86 -1.68 -5.64
CA ASP A 54 3.03 -1.87 -7.08
C ASP A 54 3.60 -3.26 -7.40
N ARG A 55 4.60 -3.72 -6.62
CA ARG A 55 5.18 -5.07 -6.77
C ARG A 55 4.19 -6.18 -6.47
N MET A 56 3.30 -5.94 -5.52
CA MET A 56 2.32 -6.93 -5.07
C MET A 56 1.18 -7.14 -6.06
N GLY A 57 0.92 -6.18 -6.96
CA GLY A 57 -0.06 -6.32 -8.04
C GLY A 57 -1.48 -6.63 -7.54
N TRP A 58 -1.86 -6.09 -6.38
CA TRP A 58 -3.18 -6.34 -5.81
C TRP A 58 -4.27 -5.75 -6.71
N LYS A 59 -5.22 -6.59 -7.12
CA LYS A 59 -6.24 -6.24 -8.12
C LYS A 59 -7.13 -5.07 -7.69
N GLU A 60 -7.28 -4.86 -6.39
CA GLU A 60 -8.05 -3.77 -5.79
C GLU A 60 -7.36 -2.40 -5.95
N VAL A 61 -6.04 -2.37 -6.15
CA VAL A 61 -5.26 -1.14 -6.30
C VAL A 61 -5.30 -0.71 -7.76
N LEU A 62 -5.99 0.41 -8.04
CA LEU A 62 -6.01 1.03 -9.36
C LEU A 62 -4.77 1.90 -9.58
N ALA A 63 -4.39 2.69 -8.58
CA ALA A 63 -3.23 3.57 -8.61
C ALA A 63 -2.80 3.97 -7.19
N THR A 64 -1.55 4.38 -7.03
CA THR A 64 -1.01 4.98 -5.80
C THR A 64 -0.47 6.39 -6.09
N LEU A 65 -0.59 7.29 -5.11
CA LEU A 65 0.11 8.58 -5.07
C LEU A 65 0.73 8.74 -3.69
N SER A 66 2.05 8.83 -3.62
CA SER A 66 2.81 8.91 -2.36
C SER A 66 3.39 10.30 -2.14
N GLY A 67 3.22 10.81 -0.92
CA GLY A 67 3.97 11.94 -0.39
C GLY A 67 5.17 11.46 0.43
N ASP A 68 5.44 12.11 1.56
CA ASP A 68 6.50 11.72 2.51
C ASP A 68 6.01 10.69 3.54
N ASP A 69 4.92 11.01 4.23
CA ASP A 69 4.35 10.23 5.34
C ASP A 69 2.92 9.72 5.07
N THR A 70 2.46 9.89 3.82
CA THR A 70 1.08 9.61 3.41
C THR A 70 1.01 9.04 2.01
N ILE A 71 0.15 8.04 1.82
CA ILE A 71 -0.15 7.46 0.52
C ILE A 71 -1.64 7.48 0.29
N PHE A 72 -2.03 7.91 -0.89
CA PHE A 72 -3.37 7.82 -1.42
C PHE A 72 -3.44 6.63 -2.37
N ILE A 73 -4.44 5.77 -2.18
CA ILE A 73 -4.64 4.57 -2.98
C ILE A 73 -6.03 4.62 -3.58
N ALA A 74 -6.10 4.69 -4.90
CA ALA A 74 -7.36 4.66 -5.63
C ALA A 74 -7.81 3.21 -5.88
N THR A 75 -9.11 2.96 -5.73
CA THR A 75 -9.79 1.70 -6.07
C THR A 75 -10.96 2.00 -7.02
N ARG A 76 -11.48 0.99 -7.74
CA ARG A 76 -12.56 1.24 -8.72
C ARG A 76 -13.93 1.44 -8.09
N ASN A 77 -14.14 0.90 -6.90
CA ASN A 77 -15.40 1.00 -6.17
C ASN A 77 -15.22 0.72 -4.67
N ARG A 78 -16.32 0.89 -3.92
CA ARG A 78 -16.40 0.67 -2.46
C ARG A 78 -16.10 -0.76 -2.04
N SER A 79 -16.43 -1.74 -2.86
CA SER A 79 -16.18 -3.16 -2.54
C SER A 79 -14.67 -3.45 -2.54
N GLU A 80 -13.98 -3.03 -3.61
CA GLU A 80 -12.53 -3.13 -3.71
C GLU A 80 -11.81 -2.33 -2.62
N GLN A 81 -12.30 -1.12 -2.30
CA GLN A 81 -11.78 -0.32 -1.19
C GLN A 81 -11.86 -1.07 0.14
N ARG A 82 -13.01 -1.68 0.45
CA ARG A 82 -13.19 -2.45 1.69
C ARG A 82 -12.26 -3.67 1.75
N ALA A 83 -12.12 -4.38 0.63
CA ALA A 83 -11.21 -5.51 0.53
C ALA A 83 -9.74 -5.08 0.74
N LEU A 84 -9.33 -3.98 0.10
CA LEU A 84 -8.00 -3.38 0.27
C LEU A 84 -7.74 -2.95 1.72
N VAL A 85 -8.67 -2.22 2.36
CA VAL A 85 -8.53 -1.78 3.76
C VAL A 85 -8.39 -2.98 4.69
N GLY A 86 -9.22 -4.02 4.51
CA GLY A 86 -9.14 -5.24 5.29
C GLY A 86 -7.79 -5.94 5.13
N ARG A 87 -7.26 -5.99 3.90
CA ARG A 87 -5.94 -6.53 3.62
C ARG A 87 -4.83 -5.72 4.27
N LEU A 88 -4.80 -4.40 4.04
CA LEU A 88 -3.80 -3.50 4.61
C LEU A 88 -3.73 -3.60 6.14
N ARG A 89 -4.87 -3.63 6.81
CA ARG A 89 -4.92 -3.75 8.28
C ARG A 89 -4.34 -5.07 8.78
N ARG A 90 -4.63 -6.19 8.11
CA ARG A 90 -4.04 -7.50 8.46
C ARG A 90 -2.53 -7.52 8.26
N GLU A 91 -2.05 -7.08 7.10
CA GLU A 91 -0.62 -7.09 6.77
C GLU A 91 0.18 -6.10 7.63
N ALA A 92 -0.43 -4.98 8.02
CA ALA A 92 0.18 -3.99 8.89
C ALA A 92 0.08 -4.34 10.39
N GLY A 93 -0.66 -5.40 10.77
CA GLY A 93 -0.91 -5.72 12.18
C GLY A 93 -1.74 -4.66 12.91
N LEU A 94 -2.49 -3.83 12.18
CA LEU A 94 -3.32 -2.77 12.75
C LEU A 94 -4.66 -3.35 13.20
N SER A 95 -4.83 -3.50 14.51
CA SER A 95 -6.11 -3.86 15.12
C SER A 95 -7.08 -2.67 14.99
N GLY A 96 -8.26 -2.90 14.41
CA GLY A 96 -9.17 -1.81 14.03
C GLY A 96 -9.63 -0.97 15.22
N SER A 97 -9.23 0.30 15.25
CA SER A 97 -10.00 1.32 15.97
C SER A 97 -11.34 1.47 15.24
N ARG A 98 -12.42 1.48 16.02
CA ARG A 98 -13.79 1.70 15.55
C ARG A 98 -13.86 3.01 14.77
N ASN A 99 -14.60 2.96 13.68
CA ASN A 99 -14.87 4.04 12.76
C ASN A 99 -15.61 5.18 13.49
N GLU A 100 -14.94 6.27 13.85
CA GLU A 100 -15.59 7.56 14.06
C GLU A 100 -15.81 8.17 12.68
N GLY A 101 -17.07 8.39 12.29
CA GLY A 101 -17.41 8.98 11.00
C GLY A 101 -18.57 8.31 10.27
N ASN A 102 -19.69 8.08 10.98
CA ASN A 102 -21.01 8.10 10.36
C ASN A 102 -21.76 9.28 10.99
N ALA A 103 -21.68 10.42 10.33
CA ALA A 103 -22.56 11.58 10.50
C ALA A 103 -23.05 11.97 9.10
#